data_AF-A0A9D1UF22-F1
#
_entry.id   AF-A0A9D1UF22-F1
#
_cell.length_a   1.000
_cell.length_b   1.000
_cell.length_c   1.000
_cell.angle_alpha   90.00
_cell.angle_beta   90.00
_cell.angle_gamma   90.00
#
_symmetry.space_group_name_H-M   'P 1'
#
loop_
_entity.id
_entity.type
_entity.pdbx_description
1 polymer ?
#
loop_
_entity_poly.entity_id
_entity_poly.type
_entity_poly.pdbx_seq_one_letter_code
_entity_poly.pdbx_strand_id
1 'polypeptide(L)' 'MLHPSYTDLMKVVNKDVEEGETRVVNSRYSIVMATAKRAREIINGAEPLVRTREGEKPLSIAIAELNQGKVKIVGEEED' A
#
# COMPACT_ATOMS: atom_id res chain seq x y z
N MET A 1 17.41 -10.05 -0.40
CA MET A 1 16.66 -8.98 -1.10
C MET A 1 15.91 -8.15 -0.08
N LEU A 2 15.62 -6.87 -0.38
CA LEU A 2 14.77 -6.04 0.46
C LEU A 2 13.33 -6.58 0.40
N HIS A 3 12.73 -6.84 1.56
CA HIS A 3 11.36 -7.31 1.67
C HIS A 3 10.48 -6.28 2.40
N PRO A 4 9.20 -6.14 2.01
CA PRO A 4 8.60 -6.77 0.83
C PRO A 4 9.14 -6.18 -0.49
N SER A 5 9.25 -7.02 -1.53
CA SER A 5 9.57 -6.56 -2.88
C SER A 5 8.32 -5.98 -3.56
N TYR A 6 8.49 -5.23 -4.65
CA TYR A 6 7.35 -4.76 -5.44
C TYR A 6 6.46 -5.90 -5.95
N THR A 7 7.07 -7.04 -6.31
CA THR A 7 6.31 -8.23 -6.74
C THR A 7 5.47 -8.78 -5.58
N ASP A 8 6.00 -8.78 -4.35
CA ASP A 8 5.25 -9.19 -3.17
C ASP A 8 4.05 -8.25 -2.94
N LEU A 9 4.28 -6.93 -3.00
CA LEU A 9 3.24 -5.94 -2.83
C LEU A 9 2.16 -6.03 -3.92
N MET A 10 2.54 -6.23 -5.19
CA MET A 10 1.59 -6.41 -6.28
C MET A 10 0.70 -7.63 -6.09
N LYS A 11 1.25 -8.73 -5.55
CA LYS A 11 0.46 -9.93 -5.22
C LYS A 11 -0.54 -9.64 -4.11
N VAL A 12 -0.12 -8.94 -3.05
CA VAL A 12 -1.02 -8.57 -1.94
C VAL A 12 -2.17 -7.69 -2.43
N VAL A 13 -1.88 -6.68 -3.25
CA VAL A 13 -2.89 -5.73 -3.73
C VAL A 13 -3.87 -6.38 -4.70
N ASN A 14 -3.41 -7.25 -5.59
CA ASN A 14 -4.25 -7.90 -6.58
C ASN A 14 -4.81 -9.27 -6.12
N LYS A 15 -4.65 -9.65 -4.84
CA LYS A 15 -4.99 -10.99 -4.36
C LYS A 15 -6.49 -11.33 -4.50
N ASP A 16 -7.34 -10.31 -4.46
CA ASP A 16 -8.80 -10.43 -4.47
C ASP A 16 -9.39 -10.18 -5.88
N VAL A 17 -8.55 -10.04 -6.92
CA VAL A 17 -8.98 -9.81 -8.31
C VAL A 17 -9.11 -11.16 -9.02
N GLU A 18 -10.30 -11.45 -9.58
CA GLU A 18 -10.52 -12.70 -10.29
C GLU A 18 -9.76 -12.78 -11.61
N GLU A 19 -9.47 -14.00 -12.07
CA GLU A 19 -8.75 -14.21 -13.32
C GLU A 19 -9.63 -13.78 -14.51
N GLY A 20 -9.22 -12.72 -15.20
CA GLY A 20 -9.97 -12.09 -16.28
C GLY A 20 -10.49 -10.68 -15.93
N GLU A 21 -10.48 -10.30 -14.65
CA GLU A 21 -10.83 -8.95 -14.21
C GLU A 21 -9.63 -7.98 -14.31
N THR A 22 -9.95 -6.68 -14.37
CA THR A 22 -8.93 -5.63 -14.38
C THR A 22 -8.20 -5.61 -13.05
N ARG A 23 -6.87 -5.80 -13.11
CA ARG A 23 -6.01 -5.66 -11.93
C ARG A 23 -6.05 -4.25 -11.37
N VAL A 24 -6.15 -4.16 -10.04
CA VAL A 24 -6.09 -2.90 -9.28
C VAL A 24 -4.76 -2.18 -9.52
N VAL A 25 -3.65 -2.91 -9.58
CA VAL A 25 -2.34 -2.33 -9.91
C VAL A 25 -1.59 -3.11 -10.97
N ASN A 26 -1.20 -2.39 -12.04
CA ASN A 26 -0.39 -2.91 -13.14
C ASN A 26 1.04 -2.33 -13.15
N SER A 27 1.33 -1.34 -12.29
CA SER A 27 2.62 -0.65 -12.28
C SER A 27 3.15 -0.46 -10.86
N ARG A 28 4.48 -0.35 -10.73
CA ARG A 28 5.13 0.02 -9.46
C ARG A 28 4.76 1.45 -9.03
N TYR A 29 4.46 2.33 -9.99
CA TYR A 29 4.12 3.73 -9.73
C TYR A 29 2.86 3.85 -8.89
N SER A 30 1.84 3.01 -9.14
CA SER A 30 0.61 2.99 -8.34
C SER A 30 0.87 2.69 -6.86
N ILE A 31 1.75 1.73 -6.58
CA ILE A 31 2.17 1.38 -5.21
C ILE A 31 2.93 2.55 -4.56
N VAL A 32 3.84 3.18 -5.29
CA VAL A 32 4.62 4.33 -4.79
C VAL A 32 3.69 5.49 -4.45
N MET A 33 2.75 5.82 -5.34
CA MET A 33 1.80 6.91 -5.11
C MET A 33 0.88 6.64 -3.91
N ALA A 34 0.33 5.43 -3.82
CA ALA A 34 -0.55 5.05 -2.71
C ALA A 34 0.18 5.07 -1.35
N THR A 35 1.36 4.48 -1.27
CA THR A 35 2.15 4.46 -0.03
C THR A 35 2.68 5.85 0.34
N ALA A 36 3.00 6.71 -0.63
CA ALA A 36 3.34 8.11 -0.38
C ALA A 36 2.14 8.93 0.11
N LYS A 37 0.94 8.72 -0.46
CA LYS A 37 -0.30 9.35 0.03
C LYS A 37 -0.57 8.92 1.48
N ARG A 38 -0.54 7.62 1.75
CA ARG A 38 -0.76 7.10 3.11
C ARG A 38 0.29 7.58 4.12
N ALA A 39 1.56 7.65 3.73
CA ALA A 39 2.61 8.19 4.59
C ALA A 39 2.34 9.66 4.98
N ARG A 40 1.80 10.48 4.07
CA ARG A 40 1.41 11.87 4.37
C ARG A 40 0.25 11.95 5.35
N GLU A 41 -0.73 11.04 5.27
CA GLU A 41 -1.82 10.97 6.26
C GLU A 41 -1.26 10.69 7.66
N ILE A 42 -0.32 9.75 7.79
CA ILE A 42 0.36 9.43 9.06
C ILE A 42 1.13 10.64 9.58
N ILE A 43 1.85 11.37 8.72
CA ILE A 43 2.54 12.62 9.09
C ILE A 43 1.56 13.68 9.61
N ASN A 44 0.35 13.73 9.03
CA ASN A 44 -0.71 14.63 9.45
C ASN A 44 -1.49 14.16 10.70
N GLY A 45 -1.03 13.09 11.37
CA GLY A 45 -1.60 12.60 12.62
C GLY A 45 -2.59 11.45 12.47
N ALA A 46 -2.76 10.86 11.27
CA ALA A 46 -3.57 9.66 11.13
C ALA A 46 -2.93 8.49 11.90
N GLU A 47 -3.75 7.72 12.60
CA GLU A 47 -3.27 6.56 13.37
C GLU A 47 -2.78 5.45 12.43
N PRO A 48 -1.59 4.87 12.70
CA PRO A 48 -1.12 3.67 12.04
C PRO A 48 -2.04 2.46 12.28
N LEU A 49 -2.28 1.67 11.24
CA LEU A 49 -3.12 0.46 11.27
C LEU A 49 -2.32 -0.82 11.56
N VAL A 50 -1.03 -0.68 11.82
CA VAL A 50 -0.09 -1.75 12.17
C VAL A 50 0.69 -1.33 13.41
N ARG A 51 1.26 -2.30 14.12
CA ARG A 51 2.16 -2.00 15.23
C ARG A 51 3.39 -1.26 14.72
N THR A 52 3.69 -0.12 15.33
CA THR A 52 4.84 0.71 14.98
C THR A 52 5.86 0.74 16.11
N ARG A 53 7.08 1.15 15.78
CA ARG A 53 8.13 1.48 16.75
C ARG A 53 8.30 2.99 16.83
N GLU A 54 8.78 3.48 17.96
CA GLU A 54 9.15 4.88 18.10
C GLU A 54 10.21 5.26 17.04
N GLY A 55 10.01 6.38 16.35
CA GLY A 55 10.89 6.86 15.29
C GLY A 55 10.79 6.10 13.96
N GLU A 56 9.85 5.16 13.82
CA GLU A 56 9.64 4.46 12.55
C GLU A 56 9.16 5.42 11.45
N LYS A 57 9.76 5.31 10.26
CA LYS A 57 9.47 6.23 9.16
C LYS A 57 8.03 6.03 8.67
N PRO A 58 7.25 7.11 8.46
CA PRO A 58 5.87 7.01 7.98
C PRO A 58 5.71 6.19 6.70
N LEU A 59 6.66 6.26 5.78
CA LEU A 59 6.65 5.47 4.55
C LEU A 59 6.84 3.96 4.82
N SER A 60 7.68 3.59 5.77
CA SER A 60 7.86 2.19 6.18
C SER A 60 6.58 1.63 6.79
N ILE A 61 5.89 2.43 7.61
CA ILE A 61 4.59 2.09 8.18
C ILE A 61 3.56 1.89 7.06
N ALA A 62 3.43 2.83 6.12
CA ALA A 62 2.49 2.73 5.01
C ALA A 62 2.73 1.48 4.13
N ILE A 63 3.99 1.12 3.87
CA ILE A 63 4.33 -0.12 3.15
C ILE A 63 3.93 -1.34 3.96
N ALA A 64 4.14 -1.34 5.28
CA ALA A 64 3.76 -2.44 6.16
C ALA A 64 2.24 -2.61 6.23
N GLU A 65 1.48 -1.52 6.31
CA GLU A 65 0.01 -1.52 6.24
C GLU A 65 -0.49 -2.11 4.92
N LEU A 66 0.09 -1.69 3.78
CA LEU A 66 -0.26 -2.21 2.46
C LEU A 66 0.06 -3.72 2.38
N ASN A 67 1.25 -4.13 2.82
CA ASN A 67 1.68 -5.52 2.78
C ASN A 67 0.81 -6.44 3.67
N GLN A 68 0.28 -5.92 4.78
CA GLN A 68 -0.65 -6.63 5.65
C GLN A 68 -2.12 -6.50 5.19
N GLY A 69 -2.38 -5.83 4.06
CA GLY A 69 -3.73 -5.60 3.53
C GLY A 69 -4.61 -4.70 4.40
N LYS A 70 -4.01 -3.89 5.29
CA LYS A 70 -4.71 -2.93 6.15
C LYS A 70 -5.11 -1.67 5.39
N VAL A 71 -4.35 -1.33 4.35
CA VAL A 71 -4.68 -0.28 3.38
C VAL A 71 -4.89 -0.95 2.02
N LYS A 72 -5.93 -0.52 1.30
CA LYS A 72 -6.22 -0.97 -0.06
C LYS A 72 -6.03 0.19 -1.03
N ILE A 73 -5.53 -0.12 -2.22
CA ILE A 73 -5.53 0.81 -3.34
C ILE A 73 -6.89 0.63 -4.00
N VAL A 74 -7.68 1.70 -4.07
CA VAL A 74 -8.90 1.73 -4.88
C VAL A 74 -8.54 2.38 -6.22
N GLY A 75 -9.09 1.86 -7.31
CA GLY A 75 -9.03 2.57 -8.59
C GLY A 75 -9.73 3.91 -8.44
N GLU A 76 -9.28 4.93 -9.18
CA GLU A 76 -10.11 6.11 -9.38
C GLU A 76 -11.37 5.63 -10.12
N GLU A 77 -12.52 5.64 -9.46
CA GLU A 77 -13.78 5.65 -10.20
C GLU A 77 -13.75 6.96 -11.00
N GLU A 78 -13.87 6.86 -12.33
CA GLU A 78 -14.15 8.04 -13.14
C GLU A 78 -15.52 8.57 -12.67
N ASP A 79 -15.51 9.65 -11.87
CA ASP A 79 -16.72 10.43 -11.57
C ASP A 79 -17.40 10.92 -12.86
#